data_AF-A0A430QNZ0-F1
#
_entry.id   AF-A0A430QNZ0-F1
#
_cell.length_a   1.000
_cell.length_b   1.000
_cell.length_c   1.000
_cell.angle_alpha   90.00
_cell.angle_beta   90.00
_cell.angle_gamma   90.00
#
_symmetry.space_group_name_H-M   'P 1'
#
loop_
_entity.id
_entity.type
_entity.pdbx_description
1 polymer ?
#
loop_
_entity_poly.entity_id
_entity_poly.type
_entity_poly.pdbx_seq_one_letter_code
_entity_poly.pdbx_strand_id
1 'polypeptide(L)'
;MESLGMDNNEIAKFKDPEYWLKFFPALAVDDLRKLGVKVDWRRSFITTDANPYYDSFVRWQFLTLKKQGKIQYGKRYTIFSARDNQPCMDHERTVGEGVVPQEYTLIKLKVISEFPSKFSCVNQLKEPIFLVAATLRPETMFGQTNCWVHPDIDYVGVKSTQQSCILICTQRAAQNMAYQGILDPSHPGHIDIVANFKGADLLGLKVKAPLSSYESGVFVLPMMSIRSSKGTGIVTSVPSDSPDDWVALQDLIKKP
;
A
#
# COMPACT_ATOMS: atom_id res chain seq x y z
N MET A 1 -23.93 -15.14 -14.96
CA MET A 1 -24.71 -16.37 -14.74
C MET A 1 -25.93 -16.41 -15.65
N GLU A 2 -26.71 -15.32 -15.78
CA GLU A 2 -27.75 -15.22 -16.84
C GLU A 2 -27.17 -15.40 -18.26
N SER A 3 -25.97 -14.84 -18.52
CA SER A 3 -25.22 -15.05 -19.76
C SER A 3 -24.83 -16.51 -20.03
N LEU A 4 -24.87 -17.38 -19.01
CA LEU A 4 -24.68 -18.83 -19.14
C LEU A 4 -26.01 -19.58 -19.37
N GLY A 5 -27.12 -18.85 -19.56
CA GLY A 5 -28.46 -19.41 -19.80
C GLY A 5 -29.17 -19.95 -18.55
N MET A 6 -28.72 -19.58 -17.35
CA MET A 6 -29.30 -20.03 -16.09
C MET A 6 -30.54 -19.21 -15.70
N ASP A 7 -31.54 -19.88 -15.12
CA ASP A 7 -32.70 -19.19 -14.53
C ASP A 7 -32.37 -18.55 -13.17
N ASN A 8 -33.20 -17.59 -12.73
CA ASN A 8 -32.96 -16.85 -11.49
C ASN A 8 -33.01 -17.72 -10.22
N ASN A 9 -33.80 -18.80 -10.21
CA ASN A 9 -33.89 -19.68 -9.05
C ASN A 9 -32.62 -20.51 -8.88
N GLU A 10 -32.01 -20.88 -10.01
CA GLU A 10 -30.73 -21.58 -10.07
C GLU A 10 -29.57 -20.65 -9.71
N ILE A 11 -29.58 -19.42 -10.26
CA ILE A 11 -28.58 -18.39 -9.94
C ILE A 11 -28.54 -18.11 -8.42
N ALA A 12 -29.70 -18.08 -7.76
CA ALA A 12 -29.79 -17.84 -6.32
C ALA A 12 -29.02 -18.88 -5.48
N LYS A 13 -28.90 -20.13 -5.95
CA LYS A 13 -28.16 -21.20 -5.25
C LYS A 13 -26.65 -20.95 -5.21
N PHE A 14 -26.10 -20.22 -6.18
CA PHE A 14 -24.67 -19.87 -6.22
C PHE A 14 -24.24 -18.87 -5.16
N LYS A 15 -25.16 -18.40 -4.29
CA LYS A 15 -24.78 -17.71 -3.06
C LYS A 15 -24.02 -18.65 -2.10
N ASP A 16 -24.32 -19.94 -2.14
CA ASP A 16 -23.59 -20.97 -1.39
C ASP A 16 -22.34 -21.41 -2.20
N PRO A 17 -21.11 -21.21 -1.69
CA PRO A 17 -19.89 -21.64 -2.39
C PRO A 17 -19.85 -23.15 -2.66
N GLU A 18 -20.49 -23.98 -1.83
CA GLU A 18 -20.55 -25.43 -2.04
C GLU A 18 -21.36 -25.82 -3.29
N TYR A 19 -22.28 -24.95 -3.71
CA TYR A 19 -23.04 -25.17 -4.93
C TYR A 19 -22.15 -25.14 -6.17
N TRP A 20 -21.15 -24.25 -6.18
CA TRP A 20 -20.18 -24.14 -7.27
C TRP A 20 -19.38 -25.44 -7.44
N LEU A 21 -19.00 -26.08 -6.32
CA LEU A 21 -18.24 -27.33 -6.29
C LEU A 21 -19.01 -28.53 -6.82
N LYS A 22 -20.35 -28.48 -6.82
CA LYS A 22 -21.21 -29.54 -7.36
C LYS A 22 -21.57 -29.28 -8.81
N PHE A 23 -21.83 -28.02 -9.15
CA PHE A 23 -22.38 -27.64 -10.44
C PHE A 23 -21.31 -27.66 -11.56
N PHE A 24 -20.25 -26.88 -11.40
CA PHE A 24 -19.27 -26.68 -12.49
C PHE A 24 -18.37 -27.88 -12.79
N PRO A 25 -17.91 -28.67 -11.80
CA PRO A 25 -17.05 -29.82 -12.11
C PRO A 25 -17.72 -30.89 -12.96
N ALA A 26 -19.03 -31.11 -12.80
CA ALA A 26 -19.79 -32.04 -13.64
C ALA A 26 -19.83 -31.55 -15.09
N LEU A 27 -20.12 -30.27 -15.31
CA LEU A 27 -20.13 -29.66 -16.64
C LEU A 27 -18.75 -29.70 -17.31
N ALA A 28 -17.69 -29.41 -16.56
CA ALA A 28 -16.32 -29.46 -17.09
C ALA A 28 -15.95 -30.88 -17.58
N VAL A 29 -16.35 -31.93 -16.86
CA VAL A 29 -16.14 -33.32 -17.31
C VAL A 29 -16.94 -33.63 -18.57
N ASP A 30 -18.21 -33.22 -18.63
CA ASP A 30 -19.06 -33.46 -19.80
C ASP A 30 -18.54 -32.73 -21.04
N ASP A 31 -18.07 -31.50 -20.90
CA ASP A 31 -17.51 -30.72 -22.00
C ASP A 31 -16.20 -31.33 -22.51
N LEU A 32 -15.31 -31.77 -21.61
CA LEU A 32 -14.08 -32.46 -21.99
C LEU A 32 -14.35 -33.83 -22.63
N ARG A 33 -15.39 -34.56 -22.19
CA ARG A 33 -15.82 -35.82 -22.84
C ARG A 33 -16.32 -35.57 -24.26
N LYS A 34 -17.14 -34.53 -24.48
CA LYS A 34 -17.58 -34.12 -25.82
C LYS A 34 -16.42 -33.72 -26.72
N LEU A 35 -15.38 -33.08 -26.15
CA LEU A 35 -14.14 -32.76 -26.86
C LEU A 35 -13.35 -34.02 -27.25
N GLY A 36 -13.56 -35.15 -26.59
CA GLY A 36 -12.90 -36.42 -26.91
C GLY A 36 -11.48 -36.55 -26.35
N VAL A 37 -11.18 -35.88 -25.22
CA VAL A 37 -9.86 -35.97 -24.59
C VAL A 37 -9.59 -37.38 -24.04
N LYS A 38 -8.33 -37.82 -24.13
CA LYS A 38 -7.89 -39.16 -23.69
C LYS A 38 -7.58 -39.18 -22.19
N VAL A 39 -8.61 -39.04 -21.35
CA VAL A 39 -8.50 -38.92 -19.88
C VAL A 39 -9.09 -40.15 -19.17
N ASP A 40 -8.39 -40.64 -18.14
CA ASP A 40 -8.93 -41.64 -17.20
C ASP A 40 -9.76 -40.95 -16.11
N TRP A 41 -11.07 -40.84 -16.34
CA TRP A 41 -12.02 -40.15 -15.47
C TRP A 41 -12.10 -40.70 -14.04
N ARG A 42 -11.63 -41.94 -13.79
CA ARG A 42 -11.58 -42.52 -12.43
C ARG A 42 -10.59 -41.80 -11.52
N ARG A 43 -9.73 -40.94 -12.08
CA ARG A 43 -8.71 -40.17 -11.37
C ARG A 43 -9.08 -38.69 -11.22
N SER A 44 -10.30 -38.30 -11.58
CA SER A 44 -10.80 -36.93 -11.41
C SER A 44 -11.20 -36.67 -9.95
N PHE A 45 -10.96 -35.46 -9.44
CA PHE A 45 -11.26 -35.09 -8.06
C PHE A 45 -11.43 -33.56 -7.88
N ILE A 46 -11.94 -33.14 -6.72
CA ILE A 46 -12.05 -31.73 -6.28
C ILE A 46 -10.95 -31.42 -5.25
N THR A 47 -10.53 -30.15 -5.17
CA THR A 47 -9.33 -29.71 -4.43
C THR A 47 -9.59 -29.10 -3.06
N THR A 48 -10.84 -28.88 -2.67
CA THR A 48 -11.21 -28.37 -1.34
C THR A 48 -11.32 -29.51 -0.32
N ASP A 49 -11.60 -29.16 0.94
CA ASP A 49 -11.87 -30.10 2.04
C ASP A 49 -13.16 -30.91 1.85
N ALA A 50 -14.04 -30.52 0.93
CA ALA A 50 -15.16 -31.33 0.46
C ALA A 50 -14.72 -32.71 -0.09
N ASN A 51 -13.45 -32.85 -0.49
CA ASN A 51 -12.85 -34.14 -0.82
C ASN A 51 -11.89 -34.60 0.28
N PRO A 52 -12.30 -35.54 1.16
CA PRO A 52 -11.49 -35.96 2.31
C PRO A 52 -10.19 -36.65 1.92
N TYR A 53 -10.13 -37.32 0.76
CA TYR A 53 -8.91 -37.99 0.30
C TYR A 53 -7.85 -36.97 -0.11
N TYR A 54 -8.25 -35.94 -0.85
CA TYR A 54 -7.34 -34.88 -1.27
C TYR A 54 -6.92 -33.98 -0.11
N ASP A 55 -7.84 -33.65 0.80
CA ASP A 55 -7.52 -32.95 2.05
C ASP A 55 -6.47 -33.72 2.87
N SER A 56 -6.65 -35.04 3.05
CA SER A 56 -5.66 -35.88 3.73
C SER A 56 -4.30 -35.88 3.03
N PHE A 57 -4.28 -35.86 1.69
CA PHE A 57 -3.04 -35.78 0.91
C PHE A 57 -2.33 -34.43 1.13
N VAL A 58 -3.06 -33.32 1.08
CA VAL A 58 -2.50 -31.97 1.32
C VAL A 58 -1.99 -31.84 2.77
N ARG A 59 -2.73 -32.37 3.76
CA ARG A 59 -2.26 -32.40 5.16
C ARG A 59 -0.94 -33.14 5.31
N TRP A 60 -0.82 -34.33 4.70
CA TRP A 60 0.43 -35.09 4.68
C TRP A 60 1.59 -34.28 4.06
N GLN A 61 1.33 -33.58 2.96
CA GLN A 61 2.32 -32.72 2.29
C GLN A 61 2.79 -31.60 3.23
N PHE A 62 1.87 -30.85 3.85
CA PHE A 62 2.21 -29.74 4.74
C PHE A 62 2.91 -30.20 6.03
N LEU A 63 2.53 -31.35 6.60
CA LEU A 63 3.22 -31.92 7.76
C LEU A 63 4.66 -32.32 7.40
N THR A 64 4.86 -32.91 6.23
CA THR A 64 6.19 -33.25 5.71
C THR A 64 7.04 -32.00 5.49
N LEU A 65 6.49 -30.97 4.82
CA LEU A 65 7.18 -29.70 4.59
C LEU A 65 7.57 -29.00 5.89
N LYS A 66 6.69 -29.04 6.90
CA LYS A 66 6.98 -28.52 8.24
C LYS A 66 8.11 -29.30 8.91
N LYS A 67 8.09 -30.64 8.86
CA LYS A 67 9.15 -31.51 9.40
C LYS A 67 10.52 -31.23 8.75
N GLN A 68 10.52 -30.86 7.46
CA GLN A 68 11.72 -30.48 6.71
C GLN A 68 12.13 -29.00 6.88
N GLY A 69 11.45 -28.22 7.73
CA GLY A 69 11.77 -26.81 7.97
C GLY A 69 11.44 -25.87 6.80
N LYS A 70 10.58 -26.29 5.86
CA LYS A 70 10.15 -25.49 4.70
C LYS A 70 8.97 -24.56 4.99
N ILE A 71 8.26 -24.80 6.09
CA ILE A 71 7.18 -23.94 6.59
C ILE A 71 7.67 -23.23 7.83
N GLN A 72 7.61 -21.90 7.82
CA GLN A 72 7.99 -21.04 8.94
C GLN A 72 6.83 -20.14 9.34
N TYR A 73 6.83 -19.69 10.59
CA TYR A 73 5.86 -18.74 11.12
C TYR A 73 6.59 -17.46 11.54
N GLY A 74 6.05 -16.30 11.15
CA GLY A 74 6.60 -15.01 11.53
C GLY A 74 5.90 -13.86 10.83
N LYS A 75 6.07 -12.64 11.36
CA LYS A 75 5.54 -11.41 10.75
C LYS A 75 6.40 -11.05 9.53
N ARG A 76 5.78 -10.98 8.35
CA ARG A 76 6.45 -10.73 7.07
C ARG A 76 5.64 -9.72 6.25
N TYR A 77 6.32 -8.99 5.38
CA TYR A 77 5.67 -8.14 4.40
C TYR A 77 5.13 -8.98 3.24
N THR A 78 3.92 -8.65 2.80
CA THR A 78 3.26 -9.25 1.65
C THR A 78 2.29 -8.24 1.07
N ILE A 79 1.90 -8.43 -0.19
CA ILE A 79 0.75 -7.71 -0.73
C ILE A 79 -0.49 -8.18 0.03
N PHE A 80 -1.29 -7.24 0.52
CA PHE A 80 -2.36 -7.52 1.46
C PHE A 80 -3.65 -6.85 1.00
N SER A 81 -4.76 -7.60 1.01
CA SER A 81 -6.09 -7.05 0.76
C SER A 81 -6.71 -6.61 2.08
N ALA A 82 -6.91 -5.31 2.24
CA ALA A 82 -7.63 -4.74 3.39
C ALA A 82 -9.05 -5.29 3.53
N ARG A 83 -9.70 -5.56 2.39
CA ARG A 83 -11.08 -6.04 2.32
C ARG A 83 -11.19 -7.52 2.72
N ASP A 84 -10.30 -8.35 2.19
CA ASP A 84 -10.31 -9.80 2.42
C ASP A 84 -9.54 -10.16 3.69
N ASN A 85 -8.82 -9.19 4.26
CA ASN A 85 -8.02 -9.30 5.48
C ASN A 85 -7.01 -10.47 5.45
N GLN A 86 -6.41 -10.69 4.28
CA GLN A 86 -5.43 -11.75 4.04
C GLN A 86 -4.36 -11.33 3.02
N PRO A 87 -3.23 -12.05 2.93
CA PRO A 87 -2.28 -11.90 1.84
C PRO A 87 -2.97 -12.10 0.48
N CYS A 88 -2.83 -11.14 -0.43
CA CYS A 88 -3.39 -11.20 -1.78
C CYS A 88 -2.31 -11.69 -2.75
N MET A 89 -2.29 -13.02 -2.95
CA MET A 89 -1.34 -13.70 -3.81
C MET A 89 -1.79 -13.63 -5.28
N ASP A 90 -0.92 -14.04 -6.20
CA ASP A 90 -1.07 -13.77 -7.64
C ASP A 90 -2.42 -14.20 -8.24
N HIS A 91 -2.89 -15.40 -7.90
CA HIS A 91 -4.16 -15.93 -8.44
C HIS A 91 -5.42 -15.30 -7.83
N GLU A 92 -5.29 -14.42 -6.83
CA GLU A 92 -6.39 -13.65 -6.25
C GLU A 92 -6.49 -12.23 -6.83
N ARG A 93 -5.54 -11.84 -7.71
CA ARG A 93 -5.45 -10.48 -8.24
C ARG A 93 -6.21 -10.32 -9.53
N THR A 94 -6.87 -9.17 -9.66
CA THR A 94 -7.43 -8.73 -10.95
C THR A 94 -6.40 -8.00 -11.82
N VAL A 95 -5.39 -7.38 -11.19
CA VAL A 95 -4.33 -6.59 -11.85
C VAL A 95 -3.02 -6.75 -11.08
N GLY A 96 -1.89 -6.73 -11.80
CA GLY A 96 -0.57 -6.70 -11.16
C GLY A 96 -0.10 -8.06 -10.65
N GLU A 97 -0.36 -9.12 -11.43
CA GLU A 97 0.28 -10.43 -11.23
C GLU A 97 1.82 -10.28 -11.19
N GLY A 98 2.47 -10.90 -10.21
CA GLY A 98 3.93 -10.81 -10.04
C GLY A 98 4.44 -9.54 -9.37
N VAL A 99 3.58 -8.57 -9.03
CA VAL A 99 3.99 -7.39 -8.25
C VAL A 99 4.34 -7.80 -6.81
N VAL A 100 5.48 -7.33 -6.33
CA VAL A 100 6.00 -7.59 -4.97
C VAL A 100 6.07 -6.30 -4.14
N PRO A 101 6.13 -6.39 -2.80
CA PRO A 101 6.39 -5.21 -1.97
C PRO A 101 7.72 -4.53 -2.38
N GLN A 102 7.68 -3.22 -2.59
CA GLN A 102 8.87 -2.41 -2.86
C GLN A 102 9.18 -1.56 -1.62
N GLU A 103 10.41 -1.70 -1.11
CA GLU A 103 10.88 -0.93 0.04
C GLU A 103 11.21 0.52 -0.36
N TYR A 104 10.87 1.46 0.53
CA TYR A 104 11.25 2.86 0.46
C TYR A 104 11.78 3.29 1.84
N THR A 105 12.79 4.15 1.84
CA THR A 105 13.18 4.86 3.06
C THR A 105 12.24 6.06 3.27
N LEU A 106 11.61 6.15 4.44
CA LEU A 106 10.77 7.29 4.81
C LEU A 106 11.57 8.31 5.62
N ILE A 107 11.84 9.46 5.01
CA ILE A 107 12.55 10.59 5.63
C ILE A 107 11.54 11.45 6.38
N LYS A 108 11.77 11.65 7.68
CA LYS A 108 10.95 12.51 8.54
C LYS A 108 11.50 13.93 8.55
N LEU A 109 10.83 14.84 7.84
CA LEU A 109 11.15 16.27 7.85
C LEU A 109 10.32 16.97 8.93
N LYS A 110 10.95 17.38 10.04
CA LYS A 110 10.25 17.98 11.18
C LYS A 110 9.77 19.38 10.83
N VAL A 111 8.48 19.67 10.98
CA VAL A 111 7.97 21.04 10.82
C VAL A 111 8.49 21.91 11.96
N ILE A 112 9.08 23.06 11.62
CA ILE A 112 9.62 24.02 12.59
C ILE A 112 8.99 25.42 12.49
N SER A 113 8.25 25.70 11.42
CA SER A 113 7.39 26.89 11.32
C SER A 113 5.97 26.60 11.80
N GLU A 114 5.21 27.65 12.09
CA GLU A 114 3.76 27.52 12.32
C GLU A 114 3.02 27.23 11.01
N PHE A 115 1.93 26.46 11.12
CA PHE A 115 0.97 26.32 10.03
C PHE A 115 0.14 27.59 9.84
N PRO A 116 -0.43 27.82 8.64
CA PRO A 116 -1.38 28.91 8.40
C PRO A 116 -2.51 28.93 9.44
N SER A 117 -3.08 30.11 9.71
CA SER A 117 -4.09 30.35 10.76
C SER A 117 -5.30 29.39 10.71
N LYS A 118 -5.67 28.93 9.52
CA LYS A 118 -6.68 27.88 9.27
C LYS A 118 -6.41 26.57 10.02
N PHE A 119 -5.15 26.26 10.31
CA PHE A 119 -4.70 25.06 11.01
C PHE A 119 -4.14 25.38 12.41
N SER A 120 -4.65 26.42 13.07
CA SER A 120 -4.28 26.77 14.44
C SER A 120 -4.47 25.61 15.43
N CYS A 121 -5.45 24.73 15.21
CA CYS A 121 -5.63 23.50 15.99
C CYS A 121 -4.42 22.56 15.91
N VAL A 122 -3.75 22.50 14.75
CA VAL A 122 -2.55 21.69 14.53
C VAL A 122 -1.35 22.31 15.25
N ASN A 123 -1.25 23.65 15.26
CA ASN A 123 -0.19 24.37 15.98
C ASN A 123 -0.27 24.18 17.51
N GLN A 124 -1.46 23.85 18.04
CA GLN A 124 -1.66 23.60 19.47
C GLN A 124 -1.30 22.18 19.90
N LEU A 125 -1.02 21.28 18.95
CA LEU A 125 -0.64 19.90 19.24
C LEU A 125 0.75 19.87 19.88
N LYS A 126 0.90 19.04 20.91
CA LYS A 126 2.18 18.91 21.65
C LYS A 126 3.13 17.96 20.92
N GLU A 127 2.58 17.03 20.15
CA GLU A 127 3.31 16.04 19.40
C GLU A 127 4.10 16.68 18.24
N PRO A 128 5.33 16.23 17.97
CA PRO A 128 6.09 16.70 16.82
C PRO A 128 5.41 16.30 15.51
N ILE A 129 5.37 17.25 14.56
CA ILE A 129 4.76 17.06 13.25
C ILE A 129 5.87 16.85 12.21
N PHE A 130 5.70 15.84 11.35
CA PHE A 130 6.65 15.50 10.30
C PHE A 130 5.96 15.41 8.95
N LEU A 131 6.56 16.02 7.93
CA LEU A 131 6.31 15.62 6.56
C LEU A 131 7.13 14.35 6.30
N VAL A 132 6.48 13.27 5.87
CA VAL A 132 7.17 12.02 5.55
C VAL A 132 7.38 11.91 4.06
N ALA A 133 8.63 11.96 3.60
CA ALA A 133 9.00 11.83 2.20
C ALA A 133 9.55 10.44 1.91
N ALA A 134 9.12 9.81 0.83
CA ALA A 134 9.63 8.50 0.41
C ALA A 134 10.79 8.64 -0.57
N THR A 135 11.90 7.94 -0.32
CA THR A 135 13.06 7.90 -1.22
C THR A 135 13.60 6.48 -1.40
N LEU A 136 14.18 6.21 -2.57
CA LEU A 136 14.96 5.00 -2.86
C LEU A 136 16.48 5.23 -2.71
N ARG A 137 16.89 6.48 -2.48
CA ARG A 137 18.29 6.91 -2.49
C ARG A 137 18.66 7.66 -1.20
N PRO A 138 18.62 6.98 -0.03
CA PRO A 138 18.91 7.63 1.25
C PRO A 138 20.33 8.22 1.33
N GLU A 139 21.28 7.71 0.55
CA GLU A 139 22.65 8.21 0.46
C GLU A 139 22.76 9.65 -0.03
N THR A 140 21.74 10.14 -0.75
CA THR A 140 21.73 11.49 -1.35
C THR A 140 21.23 12.58 -0.39
N MET A 141 20.73 12.21 0.79
CA MET A 141 20.01 13.13 1.69
C MET A 141 20.87 14.28 2.24
N PHE A 142 22.20 14.23 2.08
CA PHE A 142 23.09 15.36 2.41
C PHE A 142 22.87 16.59 1.52
N GLY A 143 22.45 16.37 0.26
CA GLY A 143 22.24 17.42 -0.74
C GLY A 143 20.83 18.01 -0.76
N GLN A 144 20.03 17.80 0.29
CA GLN A 144 18.66 18.30 0.34
C GLN A 144 18.62 19.83 0.37
N THR A 145 17.93 20.44 -0.59
CA THR A 145 17.78 21.91 -0.71
C THR A 145 16.39 22.40 -0.32
N ASN A 146 15.36 21.59 -0.57
CA ASN A 146 13.96 21.85 -0.25
C ASN A 146 13.15 20.55 -0.15
N CYS A 147 11.87 20.68 0.14
CA CYS A 147 10.88 19.60 0.11
C CYS A 147 9.85 19.91 -0.97
N TRP A 148 9.39 18.90 -1.71
CA TRP A 148 8.39 19.06 -2.76
C TRP A 148 7.03 18.51 -2.34
N VAL A 149 5.99 19.29 -2.63
CA VAL A 149 4.59 18.88 -2.52
C VAL A 149 3.83 19.33 -3.78
N HIS A 150 2.78 18.61 -4.15
CA HIS A 150 1.90 19.04 -5.22
C HIS A 150 0.79 19.92 -4.64
N PRO A 151 0.56 21.15 -5.12
CA PRO A 151 -0.41 22.07 -4.53
C PRO A 151 -1.85 21.52 -4.48
N ASP A 152 -2.28 20.81 -5.54
CA ASP A 152 -3.66 20.33 -5.66
C ASP A 152 -3.96 18.98 -5.00
N ILE A 153 -2.92 18.23 -4.58
CA ILE A 153 -3.11 16.91 -3.96
C ILE A 153 -3.64 17.08 -2.53
N ASP A 154 -4.51 16.14 -2.13
CA ASP A 154 -5.00 16.02 -0.76
C ASP A 154 -4.00 15.25 0.12
N TYR A 155 -3.69 15.84 1.27
CA TYR A 155 -2.84 15.27 2.30
C TYR A 155 -3.61 15.15 3.61
N VAL A 156 -3.17 14.25 4.47
CA VAL A 156 -3.72 13.99 5.79
C VAL A 156 -2.60 14.04 6.82
N GLY A 157 -2.88 14.67 7.95
CA GLY A 157 -2.09 14.53 9.17
C GLY A 157 -2.65 13.36 9.98
N VAL A 158 -1.83 12.35 10.26
CA VAL A 158 -2.24 11.15 11.00
C VAL A 158 -1.37 10.94 12.22
N LYS A 159 -1.98 10.47 13.31
CA LYS A 159 -1.25 10.17 14.55
C LYS A 159 -0.54 8.82 14.44
N SER A 160 0.73 8.79 14.84
CA SER A 160 1.47 7.55 15.11
C SER A 160 1.62 7.39 16.61
N THR A 161 0.93 6.40 17.18
CA THR A 161 1.05 6.03 18.60
C THR A 161 2.40 5.35 18.85
N GLN A 162 2.93 4.63 17.87
CA GLN A 162 4.23 3.97 17.97
C GLN A 162 5.38 4.98 18.13
N GLN A 163 5.33 6.11 17.42
CA GLN A 163 6.40 7.10 17.40
C GLN A 163 6.06 8.38 18.17
N SER A 164 4.88 8.45 18.78
CA SER A 164 4.35 9.63 19.49
C SER A 164 4.48 10.91 18.67
N CYS A 165 4.03 10.87 17.42
CA CYS A 165 4.16 11.98 16.48
C CYS A 165 2.98 12.06 15.50
N ILE A 166 2.94 13.15 14.73
CA ILE A 166 2.00 13.33 13.63
C ILE A 166 2.76 13.25 12.31
N LEU A 167 2.25 12.44 11.38
CA LEU A 167 2.82 12.26 10.05
C LEU A 167 1.90 12.87 9.01
N ILE A 168 2.44 13.73 8.15
CA ILE A 168 1.72 14.32 7.01
C ILE A 168 2.10 13.55 5.75
N CYS A 169 1.10 12.99 5.07
CA CYS A 169 1.24 12.21 3.84
C CYS A 169 -0.09 12.14 3.09
N THR A 170 -0.14 11.46 1.94
CA THR A 170 -1.42 11.12 1.29
C THR A 170 -2.18 10.05 2.08
N GLN A 171 -3.52 10.01 1.96
CA GLN A 171 -4.35 9.01 2.63
C GLN A 171 -3.99 7.56 2.24
N ARG A 172 -3.61 7.33 0.97
CA ARG A 172 -3.10 6.03 0.52
C ARG A 172 -1.85 5.61 1.28
N ALA A 173 -0.91 6.53 1.49
CA ALA A 173 0.32 6.25 2.22
C ALA A 173 0.03 5.97 3.70
N ALA A 174 -0.88 6.73 4.32
CA ALA A 174 -1.35 6.47 5.67
C ALA A 174 -1.96 5.06 5.81
N GLN A 175 -2.79 4.63 4.86
CA GLN A 175 -3.36 3.27 4.85
C GLN A 175 -2.29 2.19 4.80
N ASN A 176 -1.29 2.34 3.93
CA ASN A 176 -0.17 1.41 3.86
C ASN A 176 0.61 1.36 5.19
N MET A 177 0.92 2.52 5.78
CA MET A 177 1.61 2.61 7.07
C MET A 177 0.80 1.99 8.21
N ALA A 178 -0.52 2.11 8.19
CA ALA A 178 -1.42 1.51 9.17
C ALA A 178 -1.35 -0.03 9.17
N TYR A 179 -1.31 -0.66 8.00
CA TYR A 179 -1.16 -2.12 7.88
C TYR A 179 0.27 -2.61 8.17
N GLN A 180 1.27 -1.73 8.06
CA GLN A 180 2.65 -2.03 8.45
C GLN A 180 2.88 -1.88 9.97
N GLY A 181 1.91 -1.33 10.71
CA GLY A 181 2.01 -1.07 12.14
C GLY A 181 2.86 0.16 12.48
N ILE A 182 3.07 1.07 11.53
CA ILE A 182 3.82 2.33 11.74
C ILE A 182 2.96 3.36 12.49
N LEU A 183 1.63 3.33 12.29
CA LEU A 183 0.71 4.24 12.95
C LEU A 183 0.34 3.70 14.33
N ASP A 184 -0.44 2.62 14.38
CA ASP A 184 -0.82 1.92 15.60
C ASP A 184 -0.61 0.40 15.44
N PRO A 185 0.43 -0.17 16.07
CA PRO A 185 0.68 -1.61 16.05
C PRO A 185 -0.44 -2.45 16.69
N SER A 186 -1.23 -1.86 17.60
CA SER A 186 -2.31 -2.55 18.32
C SER A 186 -3.61 -2.63 17.52
N HIS A 187 -3.81 -1.72 16.56
CA HIS A 187 -4.97 -1.69 15.67
C HIS A 187 -4.54 -1.59 14.20
N PRO A 188 -4.07 -2.70 13.57
CA PRO A 188 -3.65 -2.69 12.17
C PRO A 188 -4.74 -2.16 11.23
N GLY A 189 -4.35 -1.23 10.35
CA GLY A 189 -5.27 -0.61 9.38
C GLY A 189 -6.08 0.57 9.94
N HIS A 190 -6.04 0.83 11.25
CA HIS A 190 -6.66 2.02 11.84
C HIS A 190 -5.86 3.28 11.51
N ILE A 191 -6.57 4.36 11.16
CA ILE A 191 -5.99 5.68 10.88
C ILE A 191 -6.71 6.71 11.74
N ASP A 192 -5.96 7.35 12.63
CA ASP A 192 -6.42 8.50 13.42
C ASP A 192 -6.02 9.80 12.70
N ILE A 193 -6.98 10.39 11.99
CA ILE A 193 -6.77 11.62 11.19
C ILE A 193 -6.97 12.84 12.09
N VAL A 194 -5.93 13.65 12.23
CA VAL A 194 -5.97 14.89 13.03
C VAL A 194 -6.35 16.11 12.19
N ALA A 195 -6.00 16.11 10.90
CA ALA A 195 -6.29 17.21 9.98
C ALA A 195 -6.21 16.77 8.52
N ASN A 196 -6.92 17.48 7.64
CA ASN A 196 -6.85 17.33 6.19
C ASN A 196 -6.28 18.62 5.58
N PHE A 197 -5.37 18.49 4.62
CA PHE A 197 -4.66 19.60 3.99
C PHE A 197 -4.77 19.49 2.47
N LYS A 198 -4.85 20.63 1.78
CA LYS A 198 -4.39 20.71 0.39
C LYS A 198 -2.89 20.94 0.37
N GLY A 199 -2.18 20.47 -0.64
CA GLY A 199 -0.75 20.72 -0.76
C GLY A 199 -0.40 22.21 -0.75
N ALA A 200 -1.27 23.06 -1.29
CA ALA A 200 -1.16 24.52 -1.21
C ALA A 200 -1.11 25.04 0.23
N ASP A 201 -1.79 24.39 1.17
CA ASP A 201 -1.76 24.74 2.59
C ASP A 201 -0.39 24.44 3.25
N LEU A 202 0.44 23.59 2.62
CA LEU A 202 1.76 23.18 3.13
C LEU A 202 2.93 23.99 2.54
N LEU A 203 2.67 24.78 1.49
CA LEU A 203 3.71 25.58 0.83
C LEU A 203 4.28 26.64 1.76
N GLY A 204 5.59 26.85 1.67
CA GLY A 204 6.30 27.83 2.50
C GLY A 204 6.57 27.38 3.94
N LEU A 205 6.06 26.22 4.38
CA LEU A 205 6.45 25.66 5.67
C LEU A 205 7.96 25.43 5.72
N LYS A 206 8.57 25.78 6.84
CA LYS A 206 9.96 25.49 7.12
C LYS A 206 10.07 24.14 7.83
N VAL A 207 10.93 23.27 7.31
CA VAL A 207 11.14 21.92 7.82
C VAL A 207 12.61 21.65 8.09
N LYS A 208 12.91 20.92 9.16
CA LYS A 208 14.24 20.40 9.43
C LYS A 208 14.44 19.09 8.69
N ALA A 209 15.27 19.11 7.65
CA ALA A 209 15.64 17.94 6.85
C ALA A 209 16.83 17.20 7.50
N PRO A 210 16.72 15.88 7.77
CA PRO A 210 17.86 15.10 8.28
C PRO A 210 19.04 15.11 7.30
N LEU A 211 20.28 15.10 7.81
CA LEU A 211 21.55 15.03 7.04
C LEU A 211 21.86 16.23 6.12
N SER A 212 20.90 17.11 5.83
CA SER A 212 21.12 18.30 5.03
C SER A 212 22.15 19.24 5.65
N SER A 213 23.00 19.86 4.82
CA SER A 213 23.90 20.94 5.25
C SER A 213 23.17 22.23 5.64
N TYR A 214 21.90 22.40 5.28
CA TYR A 214 21.10 23.56 5.67
C TYR A 214 20.53 23.38 7.08
N GLU A 215 21.37 23.59 8.09
CA GLU A 215 21.02 23.36 9.51
C GLU A 215 19.81 24.14 10.01
N SER A 216 19.58 25.34 9.43
CA SER A 216 18.44 26.20 9.78
C SER A 216 17.08 25.65 9.30
N GLY A 217 17.09 24.57 8.50
CA GLY A 217 15.94 24.00 7.83
C GLY A 217 15.79 24.48 6.39
N VAL A 218 14.99 23.74 5.64
CA VAL A 218 14.63 23.99 4.23
C VAL A 218 13.14 24.27 4.10
N PHE A 219 12.68 24.74 2.94
CA PHE A 219 11.28 25.10 2.71
C PHE A 219 10.52 24.05 1.89
N VAL A 220 9.21 24.02 2.07
CA VAL A 220 8.27 23.26 1.23
C VAL A 220 7.91 24.10 0.00
N LEU A 221 8.19 23.57 -1.18
CA LEU A 221 8.00 24.21 -2.48
C LEU A 221 7.07 23.38 -3.39
N PRO A 222 6.40 23.99 -4.38
CA PRO A 222 5.47 23.28 -5.25
C PRO A 222 6.19 22.52 -6.36
N MET A 223 5.71 21.31 -6.68
CA MET A 223 6.13 20.54 -7.85
C MET A 223 4.93 19.84 -8.51
N MET A 224 4.63 20.20 -9.77
CA MET A 224 3.43 19.75 -10.48
C MET A 224 3.51 18.32 -11.04
N SER A 225 4.70 17.73 -11.10
CA SER A 225 4.89 16.38 -11.66
C SER A 225 4.71 15.27 -10.62
N ILE A 226 4.50 15.59 -9.35
CA ILE A 226 4.28 14.61 -8.29
C ILE A 226 2.95 13.90 -8.49
N ARG A 227 2.96 12.56 -8.36
CA ARG A 227 1.76 11.72 -8.42
C ARG A 227 1.36 11.25 -7.03
N SER A 228 0.08 11.39 -6.68
CA SER A 228 -0.49 10.88 -5.42
C SER A 228 -0.44 9.34 -5.29
N SER A 229 -0.22 8.64 -6.40
CA SER A 229 -0.19 7.17 -6.46
C SER A 229 1.17 6.54 -6.13
N LYS A 230 2.22 7.34 -5.92
CA LYS A 230 3.58 6.85 -5.62
C LYS A 230 4.12 7.46 -4.32
N GLY A 231 4.79 6.63 -3.52
CA GLY A 231 5.39 7.04 -2.25
C GLY A 231 4.36 7.62 -1.29
N THR A 232 4.70 8.75 -0.67
CA THR A 232 3.85 9.47 0.29
C THR A 232 3.15 10.69 -0.29
N GLY A 233 3.43 11.04 -1.56
CA GLY A 233 3.06 12.32 -2.17
C GLY A 233 3.94 13.50 -1.73
N ILE A 234 4.96 13.26 -0.91
CA ILE A 234 5.97 14.24 -0.50
C ILE A 234 7.33 13.72 -0.96
N VAL A 235 8.14 14.59 -1.56
CA VAL A 235 9.43 14.21 -2.15
C VAL A 235 10.54 15.12 -1.60
N THR A 236 11.70 14.56 -1.30
CA THR A 236 12.90 15.32 -0.93
C THR A 236 13.56 15.89 -2.18
N SER A 237 13.98 17.15 -2.17
CA SER A 237 14.67 17.78 -3.31
C SER A 237 16.19 17.66 -3.17
N VAL A 238 16.83 16.84 -4.01
CA VAL A 238 18.28 16.71 -4.11
C VAL A 238 18.73 17.05 -5.54
N PRO A 239 18.76 18.34 -5.90
CA PRO A 239 18.99 18.80 -7.27
C PRO A 239 20.41 18.51 -7.80
N SER A 240 21.35 18.13 -6.94
CA SER A 240 22.68 17.65 -7.36
C SER A 240 22.62 16.29 -8.08
N ASP A 241 21.63 15.46 -7.78
CA ASP A 241 21.60 14.04 -8.12
C ASP A 241 20.26 13.57 -8.73
N SER A 242 19.29 14.47 -8.85
CA SER A 242 17.95 14.22 -9.39
C SER A 242 17.61 15.26 -10.47
N PRO A 243 17.47 14.86 -11.74
CA PRO A 243 17.16 15.79 -12.83
C PRO A 243 15.82 16.51 -12.62
N ASP A 244 14.80 15.82 -12.13
CA ASP A 244 13.48 16.40 -11.87
C ASP A 244 13.55 17.50 -10.80
N ASP A 245 14.36 17.31 -9.75
CA ASP A 245 14.56 18.30 -8.70
C ASP A 245 15.29 19.53 -9.22
N TRP A 246 16.33 19.33 -10.02
CA TRP A 246 17.06 20.45 -10.65
C TRP A 246 16.15 21.26 -11.56
N VAL A 247 15.37 20.60 -12.43
CA VAL A 247 14.45 21.28 -13.36
C VAL A 247 13.38 22.05 -12.59
N ALA A 248 12.71 21.42 -11.62
CA ALA A 248 11.66 22.09 -10.83
C ALA A 248 12.21 23.30 -10.04
N LEU A 249 13.41 23.17 -9.46
CA LEU A 249 14.07 24.27 -8.76
C LEU A 249 14.42 25.42 -9.72
N GLN A 250 14.96 25.12 -10.91
CA GLN A 250 15.28 26.13 -11.91
C GLN A 250 14.04 26.83 -12.46
N ASP A 251 12.93 26.12 -12.62
CA ASP A 251 11.66 26.71 -13.05
C ASP A 251 11.16 27.75 -12.05
N LEU A 252 11.23 27.45 -10.74
CA LEU A 252 10.88 28.42 -9.69
C LEU A 252 11.80 29.64 -9.65
N ILE A 253 13.10 29.46 -9.91
CA ILE A 253 14.05 30.58 -9.94
C ILE A 253 13.80 31.48 -11.16
N LYS A 254 13.49 30.88 -12.33
CA LYS A 254 13.32 31.61 -13.59
C LYS A 254 11.94 32.27 -13.73
N LYS A 255 10.92 31.73 -13.05
CA LYS A 255 9.54 32.22 -13.07
C LYS A 255 9.05 32.42 -11.63
N PRO A 256 9.50 33.52 -10.98
CA PRO A 256 9.09 33.86 -9.61
C PRO A 256 7.60 34.14 -9.49
#